data_AF-A0A8T6WLJ0-F1
#
_entry.id   AF-A0A8T6WLJ0-F1
#
_cell.length_a   1.000
_cell.length_b   1.000
_cell.length_c   1.000
_cell.angle_alpha   90.00
_cell.angle_beta   90.00
_cell.angle_gamma   90.00
#
_symmetry.space_group_name_H-M   'P 1'
#
loop_
_entity.id
_entity.type
_entity.pdbx_description
1 polymer ?
#
loop_
_entity_poly.entity_id
_entity_poly.type
_entity_poly.pdbx_seq_one_letter_code
_entity_poly.pdbx_strand_id
1 'polypeptide(L)'
;MARYILLSKLTEDGRKTLKRNPERIKEVNKEIEAYGVKVLEQYAVLGPYDFVNIVEAPDNEAIFKVSVELGSRGTIEITSMPAITVDELIESLKE
;
A
#
# COMPACT_ATOMS: atom_id res chain seq x y z
N MET A 1 2.17 -3.14 -16.09
CA MET A 1 1.65 -2.46 -14.89
C MET A 1 2.83 -1.96 -14.10
N ALA A 2 2.71 -0.81 -13.44
CA ALA A 2 3.78 -0.27 -12.61
C ALA A 2 3.70 -0.88 -11.20
N ARG A 3 4.86 -1.07 -10.57
CA ARG A 3 4.97 -1.56 -9.19
C ARG A 3 5.01 -0.40 -8.23
N TYR A 4 4.37 -0.59 -7.08
CA TYR A 4 4.35 0.38 -6.01
C TYR A 4 4.56 -0.30 -4.68
N ILE A 5 5.19 0.43 -3.77
CA ILE A 5 5.33 0.05 -2.37
C ILE A 5 4.46 1.00 -1.55
N LEU A 6 3.50 0.45 -0.81
CA LEU A 6 2.66 1.18 0.13
C LEU A 6 3.09 0.81 1.55
N LEU A 7 3.64 1.77 2.27
CA LEU A 7 3.95 1.64 3.69
C LEU A 7 2.80 2.24 4.49
N SER A 8 2.25 1.48 5.44
CA SER A 8 1.11 1.94 6.24
C SER A 8 1.46 1.97 7.71
N LYS A 9 1.06 3.06 8.37
CA LYS A 9 1.14 3.23 9.81
C LYS A 9 -0.27 3.40 10.36
N LEU A 10 -0.62 2.59 11.35
CA LEU A 10 -1.91 2.67 12.03
C LEU A 10 -1.91 3.85 12.99
N THR A 11 -3.00 4.62 12.94
CA THR A 11 -3.31 5.61 13.98
C THR A 11 -3.78 4.90 15.25
N GLU A 12 -4.04 5.66 16.32
CA GLU A 12 -4.59 5.09 17.55
C GLU A 12 -5.92 4.33 17.30
N ASP A 13 -6.79 4.92 16.49
CA ASP A 13 -8.07 4.30 16.11
C ASP A 13 -7.88 3.13 15.15
N GLY A 14 -6.88 3.19 14.25
CA GLY A 14 -6.47 2.06 13.43
C GLY A 14 -6.08 0.84 14.26
N ARG A 15 -5.27 1.04 15.31
CA ARG A 15 -4.84 -0.05 16.21
C ARG A 15 -6.00 -0.62 17.02
N LYS A 16 -6.89 0.23 17.56
CA LYS A 16 -8.10 -0.22 18.26
C LYS A 16 -9.01 -1.03 17.33
N THR A 17 -9.19 -0.56 16.10
CA THR A 17 -9.99 -1.23 15.08
C THR A 17 -9.38 -2.57 14.71
N LEU A 18 -8.07 -2.62 14.45
CA LEU A 18 -7.38 -3.86 14.11
C LEU A 18 -7.48 -4.89 15.23
N LYS A 19 -7.36 -4.47 16.49
CA LYS A 19 -7.52 -5.37 17.65
C LYS A 19 -8.94 -5.92 17.77
N ARG A 20 -9.96 -5.15 17.40
CA ARG A 20 -11.38 -5.54 17.48
C ARG A 20 -11.85 -6.33 16.25
N ASN A 21 -11.30 -6.03 15.08
CA ASN A 21 -11.67 -6.61 13.80
C ASN A 21 -10.40 -6.85 12.94
N PRO A 22 -9.62 -7.91 13.21
CA PRO A 22 -8.40 -8.23 12.47
C PRO A 22 -8.63 -8.44 10.97
N GLU A 23 -9.80 -8.95 10.60
CA GLU A 23 -10.21 -9.23 9.23
C GLU A 23 -10.26 -7.96 8.36
N ARG A 24 -10.31 -6.77 8.98
CA ARG A 24 -10.33 -5.48 8.28
C ARG A 24 -9.16 -5.32 7.31
N ILE A 25 -8.00 -5.91 7.59
CA ILE A 25 -6.83 -5.89 6.69
C ILE A 25 -7.21 -6.47 5.31
N LYS A 26 -7.92 -7.60 5.30
CA LYS A 26 -8.30 -8.29 4.04
C LYS A 26 -9.43 -7.57 3.32
N GLU A 27 -10.31 -6.88 4.05
CA GLU A 27 -11.36 -6.07 3.45
C GLU A 27 -10.78 -4.88 2.68
N VAL A 28 -9.79 -4.20 3.26
CA VAL A 28 -9.09 -3.09 2.59
C VAL A 28 -8.44 -3.55 1.29
N ASN A 29 -7.84 -4.74 1.26
CA ASN A 29 -7.26 -5.29 0.03
C ASN A 29 -8.30 -5.45 -1.10
N LYS A 30 -9.52 -5.88 -0.77
CA LYS A 30 -10.60 -6.02 -1.76
C LYS A 30 -11.11 -4.67 -2.27
N GLU A 31 -11.12 -3.66 -1.40
CA GLU A 31 -11.58 -2.33 -1.77
C GLU A 31 -10.60 -1.66 -2.75
N ILE A 32 -9.30 -1.84 -2.58
CA ILE A 32 -8.30 -1.27 -3.49
C ILE A 32 -8.27 -1.96 -4.87
N GLU A 33 -8.69 -3.23 -4.95
CA GLU A 33 -8.89 -3.93 -6.23
C GLU A 33 -9.93 -3.24 -7.12
N ALA A 34 -10.94 -2.58 -6.53
CA ALA A 34 -11.93 -1.80 -7.28
C ALA A 34 -11.31 -0.59 -8.01
N TYR A 35 -10.12 -0.14 -7.60
CA TYR A 35 -9.37 0.94 -8.23
C TYR A 35 -8.34 0.43 -9.24
N GLY A 36 -8.37 -0.86 -9.58
CA GLY A 36 -7.38 -1.50 -10.46
C GLY A 36 -6.02 -1.73 -9.78
N VAL A 37 -5.96 -1.65 -8.45
CA VAL A 37 -4.75 -1.90 -7.67
C VAL A 37 -4.76 -3.34 -7.18
N LYS A 38 -3.79 -4.13 -7.62
CA LYS A 38 -3.64 -5.53 -7.23
C LYS A 38 -2.56 -5.67 -6.15
N VAL A 39 -2.89 -6.28 -5.02
CA VAL A 39 -1.90 -6.62 -4.00
C VAL A 39 -1.11 -7.85 -4.46
N LEU A 40 0.20 -7.69 -4.64
CA LEU A 40 1.11 -8.80 -4.91
C LEU A 40 1.50 -9.49 -3.60
N GLU A 41 1.97 -8.69 -2.64
CA GLU A 41 2.43 -9.17 -1.35
C GLU A 41 2.08 -8.15 -0.26
N GLN A 42 1.81 -8.66 0.95
CA GLN A 42 1.47 -7.85 2.11
C GLN A 42 2.13 -8.46 3.35
N TYR A 43 2.85 -7.62 4.09
CA TYR A 43 3.58 -8.01 5.29
C TYR A 43 3.17 -7.12 6.46
N ALA A 44 2.88 -7.74 7.61
CA ALA A 44 2.86 -7.03 8.88
C ALA A 44 4.28 -6.97 9.43
N VAL A 45 4.76 -5.77 9.76
CA VAL A 45 6.16 -5.56 10.15
C VAL A 45 6.26 -4.86 11.50
N LEU A 46 7.39 -5.06 12.17
CA LEU A 46 7.73 -4.35 13.41
C LEU A 46 8.71 -3.23 13.06
N GLY A 47 8.37 -1.99 13.43
CA GLY A 47 9.23 -0.84 13.19
C GLY A 47 8.43 0.46 13.06
N PRO A 48 8.90 1.41 12.23
CA PRO A 48 8.22 2.69 12.07
C PRO A 48 6.87 2.60 11.34
N TYR A 49 6.63 1.49 10.64
CA TYR A 49 5.39 1.16 9.93
C TYR A 49 4.81 -0.13 10.48
N ASP A 50 3.51 -0.32 10.30
CA ASP A 50 2.78 -1.52 10.71
C ASP A 50 2.62 -2.51 9.54
N PHE A 51 2.54 -2.00 8.30
CA PHE A 51 2.40 -2.82 7.09
C PHE A 51 3.29 -2.36 5.94
N VAL A 52 3.74 -3.33 5.15
CA VAL A 52 4.40 -3.14 3.84
C VAL A 52 3.58 -3.89 2.80
N ASN A 53 3.13 -3.18 1.76
CA ASN A 53 2.37 -3.77 0.67
C ASN A 53 3.08 -3.51 -0.65
N ILE A 54 3.27 -4.57 -1.43
CA ILE A 54 3.74 -4.50 -2.80
C ILE A 54 2.52 -4.65 -3.68
N VAL A 55 2.25 -3.64 -4.52
CA VAL A 55 1.05 -3.61 -5.36
C VAL A 55 1.40 -3.30 -6.82
N GLU A 56 0.56 -3.78 -7.73
CA GLU A 56 0.55 -3.35 -9.12
C GLU A 56 -0.62 -2.41 -9.35
N ALA A 57 -0.38 -1.34 -10.11
CA ALA A 57 -1.43 -0.43 -10.54
C ALA A 57 -1.21 -0.03 -12.01
N PRO A 58 -2.25 0.44 -12.71
CA PRO A 58 -2.10 0.92 -14.08
C PRO A 58 -1.19 2.15 -14.17
N ASP A 59 -1.31 3.07 -13.21
CA ASP A 59 -0.61 4.35 -13.18
C ASP A 59 -0.56 4.95 -11.75
N ASN A 60 0.09 6.12 -11.64
CA ASN A 60 0.19 6.87 -10.39
C ASN A 60 -1.17 7.42 -9.93
N GLU A 61 -2.09 7.73 -10.85
CA GLU A 61 -3.40 8.30 -10.50
C GLU A 61 -4.26 7.30 -9.73
N ALA A 62 -4.21 6.01 -10.11
CA ALA A 62 -4.86 4.93 -9.38
C ALA A 62 -4.34 4.83 -7.93
N ILE A 63 -3.03 4.95 -7.73
CA ILE A 63 -2.40 4.94 -6.40
C ILE A 63 -2.75 6.19 -5.59
N PHE A 64 -2.82 7.37 -6.22
CA PHE A 64 -3.28 8.59 -5.54
C PHE A 64 -4.71 8.43 -5.02
N LYS A 65 -5.63 7.91 -5.84
CA LYS A 65 -7.02 7.64 -5.44
C LYS A 65 -7.08 6.70 -4.24
N VAL A 66 -6.34 5.59 -4.28
CA VAL A 66 -6.25 4.65 -3.16
C VAL A 66 -5.67 5.31 -1.91
N SER A 67 -4.61 6.10 -2.04
CA SER A 67 -3.97 6.76 -0.90
C SER A 67 -4.91 7.76 -0.21
N VAL A 68 -5.69 8.53 -0.99
CA VAL A 68 -6.69 9.47 -0.48
C VAL A 68 -7.86 8.72 0.16
N GLU A 69 -8.40 7.70 -0.51
CA GLU A 69 -9.53 6.91 0.00
C GLU A 69 -9.18 6.27 1.35
N LEU A 70 -8.02 5.62 1.43
CA LEU A 70 -7.56 4.95 2.64
C LEU A 70 -7.18 5.94 3.76
N GLY A 71 -6.53 7.06 3.41
CA GLY A 71 -6.18 8.10 4.36
C GLY A 71 -7.39 8.86 4.92
N SER A 72 -8.46 9.04 4.13
CA SER A 72 -9.65 9.78 4.54
C SER A 72 -10.40 9.16 5.72
N ARG A 73 -10.17 7.87 5.97
CA ARG A 73 -10.80 7.10 7.05
C ARG A 73 -10.19 7.37 8.42
N GLY A 74 -9.02 8.03 8.47
CA GLY A 74 -8.32 8.38 9.71
C GLY A 74 -7.75 7.19 10.47
N THR A 75 -7.89 5.96 9.98
CA THR A 75 -7.37 4.74 10.62
C THR A 75 -5.92 4.47 10.26
N ILE A 76 -5.44 4.96 9.10
CA ILE A 76 -4.10 4.70 8.58
C ILE A 76 -3.51 5.92 7.90
N GLU A 77 -2.20 6.08 8.07
CA GLU A 77 -1.35 6.97 7.29
C GLU A 77 -0.56 6.11 6.30
N ILE A 78 -0.55 6.49 5.02
CA ILE A 78 0.10 5.72 3.96
C ILE A 78 1.17 6.58 3.28
N THR A 79 2.32 5.96 3.07
CA THR A 79 3.37 6.45 2.17
C THR A 79 3.40 5.56 0.94
N SER A 80 3.14 6.16 -0.23
CA SER A 80 3.09 5.46 -1.51
C SER A 80 4.31 5.80 -2.36
N MET A 81 5.00 4.78 -2.87
CA MET A 81 6.23 4.95 -3.65
C MET A 81 6.15 4.14 -4.95
N PRO A 82 6.28 4.78 -6.12
CA PRO A 82 6.57 4.05 -7.35
C PRO A 82 7.89 3.29 -7.20
N ALA A 83 7.93 2.06 -7.70
CA ALA A 83 9.07 1.18 -7.58
C ALA A 83 9.39 0.53 -8.93
N ILE A 84 10.68 0.47 -9.23
CA ILE A 84 11.24 -0.40 -10.26
C ILE A 84 12.14 -1.43 -9.58
N THR A 85 12.32 -2.57 -10.23
CA THR A 85 13.27 -3.59 -9.79
C THR A 85 14.70 -3.05 -9.90
N VAL A 86 15.61 -3.67 -9.14
CA VAL A 86 17.03 -3.33 -9.20
C VAL A 86 17.60 -3.57 -10.60
N ASP A 87 17.15 -4.63 -11.28
CA ASP A 87 17.60 -4.94 -12.65
C ASP A 87 17.18 -3.86 -13.66
N GLU A 88 15.92 -3.38 -13.59
CA GLU A 88 15.42 -2.28 -14.42
C GLU A 88 16.22 -0.99 -14.18
N LEU A 89 16.56 -0.69 -12.92
CA LEU A 89 17.42 0.44 -12.59
C LEU A 89 18.81 0.29 -13.21
N ILE A 90 19.44 -0.87 -13.06
CA ILE A 90 20.77 -1.15 -13.61
C ILE A 90 20.77 -1.01 -15.14
N GLU A 91 19.73 -1.49 -15.82
CA GLU A 91 19.59 -1.38 -17.27
C GLU A 91 19.49 0.08 -17.72
N SER A 92 18.66 0.88 -17.04
CA SER A 92 18.47 2.32 -17.36
C SER A 92 19.74 3.19 -17.22
N LEU A 93 20.72 2.77 -16.41
CA LEU A 93 21.96 3.50 -16.17
C LEU A 93 23.11 3.09 -17.10
N LYS A 94 22.92 2.02 -17.88
CA LYS A 94 23.91 1.52 -18.85
C LYS A 94 23.76 2.17 -20.24
N GLU A 95 22.69 2.94 -20.45
CA GLU A 95 22.49 3.82 -21.60
C GLU A 95 23.27 5.13 -21.44
#